data_AF-A0A1S1TFA1-F1
#
_entry.id   AF-A0A1S1TFA1-F1
#
_cell.length_a   1.000
_cell.length_b   1.000
_cell.length_c   1.000
_cell.angle_alpha   90.00
_cell.angle_beta   90.00
_cell.angle_gamma   90.00
#
_symmetry.space_group_name_H-M   'P 1'
#
loop_
_entity.id
_entity.type
_entity.pdbx_description
1 polymer ?
#
loop_
_entity_poly.entity_id
_entity_poly.type
_entity_poly.pdbx_seq_one_letter_code
_entity_poly.pdbx_strand_id
1 'polypeptide(L)'
;MAPRKPKPTPAAAAPDPAPEQPAIHYLADPVTVAHATPKTRDDIAIRDAVRARLAVIENAIMAFVDEKLREGFTPAEIDQLYALELPILFGYRVEDGRIRASYDAQIVERAG
;
A
#
# COMPACT_ATOMS: atom_id res chain seq x y z
N MET A 1 9.27 -19.47 -67.55
CA MET A 1 8.95 -19.81 -66.15
C MET A 1 8.02 -18.74 -65.61
N ALA A 2 6.84 -19.11 -65.07
CA ALA A 2 5.87 -18.13 -64.55
C ALA A 2 6.26 -17.65 -63.14
N PRO A 3 6.05 -16.36 -62.80
CA PRO A 3 6.36 -15.84 -61.47
C PRO A 3 5.33 -16.35 -60.45
N ARG A 4 5.80 -16.94 -59.35
CA ARG A 4 4.94 -17.42 -58.25
C ARG A 4 4.35 -16.21 -57.49
N LYS A 5 3.02 -16.19 -57.33
CA LYS A 5 2.32 -15.17 -56.52
C LYS A 5 2.84 -15.18 -55.07
N PRO A 6 3.00 -14.00 -54.43
CA PRO A 6 3.36 -13.92 -53.02
C PRO A 6 2.28 -14.53 -52.12
N LYS A 7 2.70 -15.27 -51.10
CA LYS A 7 1.81 -15.82 -50.06
C LYS A 7 1.28 -14.67 -49.19
N PRO A 8 0.00 -14.65 -48.78
CA PRO A 8 -0.52 -13.58 -47.93
C PRO A 8 0.13 -13.65 -46.54
N THR A 9 0.67 -12.54 -46.07
CA THR A 9 1.12 -12.36 -44.69
C THR A 9 -0.12 -12.42 -43.78
N PRO A 10 -0.11 -13.21 -42.69
CA PRO A 10 -1.18 -13.18 -41.70
C PRO A 10 -1.27 -11.78 -41.10
N ALA A 11 -2.48 -11.22 -41.03
CA ALA A 11 -2.72 -9.98 -40.31
C ALA A 11 -2.28 -10.17 -38.85
N ALA A 12 -1.42 -9.28 -38.35
CA ALA A 12 -1.07 -9.25 -36.94
C ALA A 12 -2.36 -9.09 -36.13
N ALA A 13 -2.63 -10.04 -35.22
CA ALA A 13 -3.72 -9.91 -34.28
C ALA A 13 -3.52 -8.62 -33.47
N ALA A 14 -4.52 -7.75 -33.47
CA ALA A 14 -4.53 -6.59 -32.59
C ALA A 14 -4.44 -7.10 -31.14
N PRO A 15 -3.55 -6.56 -30.30
CA PRO A 15 -3.49 -6.96 -28.90
C PRO A 15 -4.85 -6.65 -28.25
N ASP A 16 -5.38 -7.60 -27.50
CA ASP A 16 -6.55 -7.36 -26.65
C ASP A 16 -6.30 -6.15 -25.75
N PRO A 17 -7.28 -5.26 -25.54
CA PRO A 17 -7.13 -4.16 -24.61
C PRO A 17 -6.86 -4.74 -23.22
N ALA A 18 -5.77 -4.30 -22.60
CA ALA A 18 -5.45 -4.70 -21.24
C ALA A 18 -6.64 -4.38 -20.32
N PRO A 19 -6.98 -5.27 -19.35
CA PRO A 19 -8.07 -5.02 -18.43
C PRO A 19 -7.82 -3.69 -17.70
N GLU A 20 -8.85 -2.84 -17.66
CA GLU A 20 -8.80 -1.56 -16.97
C GLU A 20 -8.52 -1.81 -15.48
N GLN A 21 -7.37 -1.35 -15.00
CA GLN A 21 -7.03 -1.47 -13.59
C GLN A 21 -7.81 -0.41 -12.80
N PRO A 22 -8.37 -0.76 -11.63
CA PRO A 22 -9.05 0.21 -10.79
C PRO A 22 -8.08 1.33 -10.40
N ALA A 23 -8.54 2.58 -10.50
CA ALA A 23 -7.73 3.75 -10.17
C ALA A 23 -7.25 3.68 -8.71
N ILE A 24 -5.96 3.95 -8.51
CA ILE A 24 -5.37 4.09 -7.18
C ILE A 24 -5.54 5.55 -6.75
N HIS A 25 -6.21 5.75 -5.63
CA HIS A 25 -6.33 7.04 -4.97
C HIS A 25 -5.28 7.16 -3.88
N TYR A 26 -4.84 8.38 -3.57
CA TYR A 26 -3.88 8.65 -2.51
C TYR A 26 -4.45 9.68 -1.53
N LEU A 27 -4.25 9.41 -0.24
CA LEU A 27 -4.57 10.31 0.86
C LEU A 27 -3.27 10.78 1.49
N ALA A 28 -3.03 12.08 1.44
CA ALA A 28 -2.00 12.71 2.24
C ALA A 28 -2.46 12.72 3.71
N ASP A 29 -1.56 12.32 4.61
CA ASP A 29 -1.79 12.30 6.06
C ASP A 29 -2.91 11.34 6.53
N PRO A 30 -2.66 10.02 6.53
CA PRO A 30 -3.60 9.03 7.03
C PRO A 30 -3.94 9.19 8.52
N VAL A 31 -3.06 9.81 9.32
CA VAL A 31 -3.32 10.01 10.74
C VAL A 31 -4.46 11.00 10.91
N THR A 32 -4.42 12.14 10.21
CA THR A 32 -5.51 13.11 10.24
C THR A 32 -6.83 12.50 9.75
N VAL A 33 -6.78 11.69 8.68
CA VAL A 33 -7.97 10.99 8.17
C VAL A 33 -8.56 10.04 9.23
N ALA A 34 -7.74 9.33 9.99
CA ALA A 34 -8.20 8.42 11.03
C ALA A 34 -8.97 9.13 12.17
N HIS A 35 -8.64 10.39 12.44
CA HIS A 35 -9.27 11.20 13.50
C HIS A 35 -10.37 12.14 13.00
N ALA A 36 -10.57 12.26 11.68
CA ALA A 36 -11.60 13.10 11.11
C ALA A 36 -13.02 12.56 11.38
N THR A 37 -13.97 13.47 11.54
CA THR A 37 -15.40 13.15 11.56
C THR A 37 -15.88 12.96 10.12
N PRO A 38 -16.26 11.74 9.69
CA PRO A 38 -16.69 11.49 8.32
C PRO A 38 -18.06 12.11 8.06
N LYS A 39 -18.29 12.58 6.82
CA LYS A 39 -19.55 13.22 6.41
C LYS A 39 -20.35 12.36 5.45
N THR A 40 -19.68 11.47 4.72
CA THR A 40 -20.29 10.55 3.76
C THR A 40 -20.07 9.09 4.15
N ARG A 41 -20.82 8.18 3.52
CA ARG A 41 -20.59 6.73 3.69
C ARG A 41 -19.20 6.32 3.20
N ASP A 42 -18.72 6.93 2.13
CA ASP A 42 -17.40 6.64 1.58
C ASP A 42 -16.30 7.16 2.52
N ASP A 43 -16.50 8.32 3.15
CA ASP A 43 -15.59 8.83 4.18
C ASP A 43 -15.49 7.85 5.37
N ILE A 44 -16.60 7.24 5.77
CA ILE A 44 -16.62 6.22 6.83
C ILE A 44 -15.78 5.02 6.39
N ALA A 45 -16.02 4.50 5.18
CA ALA A 45 -15.30 3.34 4.66
C ALA A 45 -13.78 3.60 4.54
N ILE A 46 -13.41 4.80 4.09
CA ILE A 46 -12.01 5.24 3.99
C ILE A 46 -11.39 5.35 5.38
N ARG A 47 -12.03 6.05 6.32
CA ARG A 47 -11.52 6.20 7.68
C ARG A 47 -11.33 4.85 8.37
N ASP A 48 -12.30 3.95 8.23
CA ASP A 48 -12.25 2.64 8.88
C ASP A 48 -11.14 1.77 8.24
N ALA A 49 -10.95 1.85 6.92
CA ALA A 49 -9.82 1.20 6.24
C ALA A 49 -8.46 1.75 6.69
N VAL A 50 -8.35 3.08 6.85
CA VAL A 50 -7.14 3.73 7.37
C VAL A 50 -6.87 3.28 8.81
N ARG A 51 -7.87 3.30 9.69
CA ARG A 51 -7.75 2.84 11.08
C ARG A 51 -7.33 1.37 11.17
N ALA A 52 -7.95 0.52 10.37
CA ALA A 52 -7.59 -0.89 10.32
C ALA A 52 -6.11 -1.07 9.92
N ARG A 53 -5.62 -0.26 8.98
CA ARG A 53 -4.21 -0.32 8.57
C ARG A 53 -3.26 0.23 9.63
N LEU A 54 -3.61 1.34 10.29
CA LEU A 54 -2.83 1.88 11.40
C LEU A 54 -2.72 0.86 12.55
N ALA A 55 -3.81 0.14 12.87
CA ALA A 55 -3.79 -0.90 13.90
C ALA A 55 -2.86 -2.07 13.55
N VAL A 56 -2.78 -2.46 12.27
CA VAL A 56 -1.81 -3.47 11.81
C VAL A 56 -0.37 -3.00 12.03
N ILE A 57 -0.08 -1.73 11.70
CA ILE A 57 1.24 -1.12 11.89
C ILE A 57 1.59 -1.06 13.38
N GLU A 58 0.65 -0.62 14.22
CA GLU A 58 0.83 -0.54 15.68
C GLU A 58 1.17 -1.92 16.28
N ASN A 59 0.45 -2.97 15.88
CA ASN A 59 0.72 -4.34 16.32
C ASN A 59 2.11 -4.82 15.88
N ALA A 60 2.55 -4.48 14.66
CA ALA A 60 3.89 -4.82 14.18
C ALA A 60 4.99 -4.12 14.99
N ILE A 61 4.78 -2.85 15.35
CA ILE A 61 5.70 -2.09 16.21
C ILE A 61 5.78 -2.72 17.59
N MET A 62 4.64 -3.02 18.22
CA MET A 62 4.60 -3.65 19.54
C MET A 62 5.34 -5.00 19.53
N ALA A 63 5.10 -5.84 18.51
CA ALA A 63 5.79 -7.12 18.37
C ALA A 63 7.31 -6.96 18.24
N PHE A 64 7.76 -5.97 17.46
CA PHE A 64 9.18 -5.65 17.31
C PHE A 64 9.81 -5.16 18.63
N VAL A 65 9.15 -4.25 19.34
CA VAL A 65 9.64 -3.75 20.63
C VAL A 65 9.73 -4.88 21.64
N ASP A 66 8.70 -5.72 21.76
CA ASP A 66 8.69 -6.88 22.65
C ASP A 66 9.80 -7.88 22.32
N GLU A 67 10.12 -8.05 21.04
CA GLU A 67 11.25 -8.87 20.60
C GLU A 67 12.58 -8.26 21.05
N LYS A 68 12.81 -6.97 20.83
CA LYS A 68 14.07 -6.30 21.22
C LYS A 68 14.26 -6.21 22.72
N LEU A 69 13.18 -6.02 23.48
CA LEU A 69 13.24 -6.11 24.94
C LEU A 69 13.64 -7.52 25.41
N ARG A 70 13.17 -8.59 24.73
CA ARG A 70 13.58 -9.97 25.01
C ARG A 70 15.04 -10.26 24.62
N GLU A 71 15.55 -9.59 23.60
CA GLU A 71 16.97 -9.63 23.21
C GLU A 71 17.88 -8.85 24.18
N GLY A 72 17.31 -8.11 25.13
CA GLY A 72 18.04 -7.39 26.17
C GLY A 72 18.31 -5.92 25.85
N PHE A 73 17.76 -5.38 24.75
CA PHE A 73 17.81 -3.96 24.47
C PHE A 73 16.94 -3.18 25.46
N THR A 74 17.38 -1.98 25.82
CA THR A 74 16.57 -1.01 26.55
C THR A 74 15.70 -0.19 25.57
N PRO A 75 14.58 0.39 26.02
CA PRO A 75 13.78 1.29 25.19
C PRO A 75 14.59 2.44 24.57
N ALA A 76 15.56 2.99 25.31
CA ALA A 76 16.42 4.06 24.82
C ALA A 76 17.34 3.62 23.68
N GLU A 77 17.86 2.40 23.73
CA GLU A 77 18.67 1.83 22.64
C GLU A 77 17.81 1.54 21.42
N ILE A 78 16.58 1.05 21.61
CA ILE A 78 15.63 0.83 20.52
C ILE A 78 15.34 2.15 19.79
N ASP A 79 15.05 3.23 20.54
CA ASP A 79 14.78 4.56 19.97
C ASP A 79 15.98 5.16 19.23
N GLN A 80 17.20 4.85 19.68
CA GLN A 80 18.44 5.33 19.06
C GLN A 80 18.80 4.55 17.80
N LEU A 81 18.58 3.24 17.79
CA LEU A 81 19.04 2.33 16.73
C LEU A 81 18.01 2.15 15.63
N TYR A 82 16.72 2.33 15.92
CA TYR A 82 15.65 2.09 14.97
C TYR A 82 14.82 3.35 14.71
N ALA A 83 14.27 3.43 13.50
CA ALA A 83 13.31 4.46 13.12
C ALA A 83 12.07 3.79 12.51
N LEU A 84 10.91 4.30 12.89
CA LEU A 84 9.65 3.95 12.26
C LEU A 84 9.41 4.90 11.09
N GLU A 85 9.44 4.37 9.87
CA GLU A 85 9.04 5.13 8.70
C GLU A 85 7.57 4.86 8.40
N LEU A 86 6.73 5.85 8.70
CA LEU A 86 5.32 5.83 8.33
C LEU A 86 5.14 6.34 6.90
N PRO A 87 4.28 5.70 6.10
CA PRO A 87 3.98 6.19 4.77
C PRO A 87 3.26 7.55 4.85
N ILE A 88 3.82 8.55 4.15
CA ILE A 88 3.25 9.89 4.01
C ILE A 88 1.89 9.85 3.29
N LEU A 89 1.71 8.83 2.44
CA LEU A 89 0.54 8.65 1.58
C LEU A 89 -0.12 7.30 1.89
N PHE A 90 -1.42 7.31 2.15
CA PHE A 90 -2.25 6.10 2.14
C PHE A 90 -2.97 6.03 0.81
N GLY A 91 -2.59 5.09 -0.01
CA GLY A 91 -3.33 4.74 -1.21
C GLY A 91 -4.27 3.57 -1.04
N TYR A 92 -5.35 3.66 -1.78
CA TYR A 92 -6.41 2.68 -1.79
C TYR A 92 -7.06 2.64 -3.17
N ARG A 93 -7.69 1.50 -3.45
CA ARG A 93 -8.54 1.31 -4.62
C ARG A 93 -9.92 0.88 -4.16
N VAL A 94 -10.93 1.20 -4.96
CA VAL A 94 -12.30 0.73 -4.75
C VAL A 94 -12.50 -0.50 -5.63
N GLU A 95 -12.72 -1.65 -5.02
CA GLU A 95 -13.00 -2.93 -5.70
C GLU A 95 -14.30 -3.50 -5.16
N ASP A 96 -15.28 -3.75 -6.04
CA ASP A 96 -16.60 -4.30 -5.69
C ASP A 96 -17.30 -3.54 -4.54
N GLY A 97 -17.15 -2.20 -4.52
CA GLY A 97 -17.70 -1.34 -3.46
C GLY A 97 -16.99 -1.44 -2.12
N ARG A 98 -15.77 -2.02 -2.07
CA ARG A 98 -14.93 -2.13 -0.88
C ARG A 98 -13.62 -1.36 -1.06
N ILE A 99 -13.17 -0.69 0.00
CA ILE A 99 -11.87 -0.04 0.04
C ILE A 99 -10.79 -1.09 0.26
N ARG A 100 -9.84 -1.18 -0.68
CA ARG A 100 -8.63 -1.99 -0.57
C ARG A 100 -7.44 -1.07 -0.37
N ALA A 101 -6.93 -1.04 0.86
CA ALA A 101 -5.71 -0.33 1.20
C ALA A 101 -4.49 -0.97 0.55
N SER A 102 -3.53 -0.17 0.10
CA SER A 102 -2.35 -0.65 -0.61
C SER A 102 -1.05 -0.01 -0.14
N TYR A 103 -0.75 0.02 1.17
CA TYR A 103 0.50 0.62 1.71
C TYR A 103 0.97 -0.06 3.00
N ASP A 104 2.27 -0.37 3.13
CA ASP A 104 2.89 -0.92 4.34
C ASP A 104 3.87 0.10 4.96
N ALA A 105 4.01 0.07 6.29
CA ALA A 105 5.07 0.77 7.02
C ALA A 105 6.30 -0.12 7.15
N GLN A 106 7.48 0.49 7.31
CA GLN A 106 8.74 -0.24 7.49
C GLN A 106 9.49 0.26 8.73
N ILE A 107 10.05 -0.68 9.48
CA ILE A 107 11.03 -0.38 10.54
C ILE A 107 12.41 -0.49 9.90
N VAL A 108 13.21 0.57 10.01
CA VAL A 108 14.55 0.64 9.45
C VAL A 108 15.57 0.84 10.56
N GLU A 109 16.74 0.22 10.40
CA GLU A 109 17.91 0.51 11.23
C GLU A 109 18.47 1.88 10.84
N ARG A 110 18.79 2.71 11.83
CA ARG A 110 19.43 3.99 11.57
C ARG A 110 20.88 3.74 11.20
N ALA A 111 21.33 4.23 10.04
CA ALA A 111 22.74 4.21 9.68
C ALA A 111 23.55 4.92 10.78
N GLY A 112 24.45 4.18 11.43
CA GLY A 112 25.36 4.69 12.46
C GLY A 112 26.46 5.60 11.91
#